data_AF-A0A2V6UPL9-F1
#
_entry.id   AF-A0A2V6UPL9-F1
#
_cell.length_a   1.000
_cell.length_b   1.000
_cell.length_c   1.000
_cell.angle_alpha   90.00
_cell.angle_beta   90.00
_cell.angle_gamma   90.00
#
_symmetry.space_group_name_H-M   'P 1'
#
loop_
_entity.id
_entity.type
_entity.pdbx_description
1 polymer ?
#
loop_
_entity_poly.entity_id
_entity_poly.type
_entity_poly.pdbx_seq_one_letter_code
_entity_poly.pdbx_strand_id
1 'polypeptide(L)' 'EDLFARQAKELDRKQREKLLHQIQKAVADHVLVAPLHQQAFIWGVNARVEQPAAGLIEGYPYVGPAEDLKLK' A
#
# COMPACT_ATOMS: atom_id res chain seq x y z
N GLU A 1 -19.72 2.37 -17.85
CA GLU A 1 -18.29 2.32 -17.50
C GLU A 1 -18.12 1.49 -16.23
N ASP A 2 -17.08 0.67 -16.19
CA ASP A 2 -16.75 -0.21 -15.06
C ASP A 2 -16.39 0.59 -13.79
N LEU A 3 -16.61 0.00 -12.60
CA LEU A 3 -16.44 0.68 -11.30
C LEU A 3 -15.02 1.22 -11.10
N PHE A 4 -14.00 0.49 -11.56
CA PHE A 4 -12.60 0.91 -11.45
C PHE A 4 -12.31 2.16 -12.29
N ALA A 5 -12.78 2.20 -13.53
CA ALA A 5 -12.59 3.34 -14.41
C ALA A 5 -13.27 4.62 -13.88
N ARG A 6 -14.46 4.47 -13.26
CA ARG A 6 -15.17 5.59 -12.63
C ARG A 6 -14.44 6.11 -11.40
N GLN A 7 -13.98 5.22 -10.51
CA GLN A 7 -13.22 5.60 -9.32
C GLN A 7 -11.92 6.34 -9.70
N ALA A 8 -11.23 5.90 -10.75
CA ALA A 8 -9.97 6.50 -11.20
C ALA A 8 -10.12 7.94 -11.73
N LYS A 9 -11.28 8.27 -12.33
CA LYS A 9 -11.57 9.60 -12.89
C LYS A 9 -12.25 10.55 -11.89
N GLU A 10 -12.76 10.04 -10.77
CA GLU A 10 -13.48 10.85 -9.77
C GLU A 10 -12.51 11.74 -8.97
N LEU A 11 -12.80 13.04 -8.95
CA LEU A 11 -11.99 14.06 -8.29
C LEU A 11 -12.53 14.41 -6.90
N ASP A 12 -13.85 14.31 -6.69
CA ASP A 12 -14.42 14.51 -5.36
C ASP A 12 -14.02 13.36 -4.44
N ARG A 13 -13.33 13.69 -3.35
CA ARG A 13 -12.79 12.69 -2.42
C ARG A 13 -13.88 11.79 -1.83
N LYS A 14 -15.04 12.35 -1.46
CA LYS A 14 -16.11 11.58 -0.82
C LYS A 14 -16.79 10.64 -1.80
N GLN A 15 -17.02 11.09 -3.03
CA GLN A 15 -17.56 10.24 -4.09
C GLN A 15 -16.56 9.13 -4.47
N ARG A 16 -15.27 9.47 -4.56
CA ARG A 16 -14.21 8.48 -4.84
C ARG A 16 -14.13 7.40 -3.76
N GLU A 17 -14.23 7.79 -2.50
CA GLU A 17 -14.27 6.87 -1.35
C GLU A 17 -15.50 5.95 -1.40
N LYS A 18 -16.67 6.48 -1.74
CA LYS A 18 -17.88 5.67 -1.92
C LYS A 18 -17.71 4.61 -3.02
N LEU A 19 -17.11 4.98 -4.16
CA LEU A 19 -16.81 4.04 -5.24
C LEU A 19 -15.80 2.98 -4.80
N LEU A 20 -14.77 3.36 -4.04
CA LEU A 20 -13.80 2.42 -3.48
C LEU A 20 -14.48 1.38 -2.58
N HIS A 21 -15.39 1.79 -1.69
CA HIS A 21 -16.13 0.86 -0.84
C HIS A 21 -17.02 -0.10 -1.64
N GLN A 22 -17.60 0.34 -2.76
CA GLN A 22 -18.35 -0.54 -3.65
C GLN A 22 -17.44 -1.61 -4.27
N ILE A 23 -16.23 -1.24 -4.71
CA ILE A 23 -15.23 -2.18 -5.22
C ILE A 23 -14.82 -3.19 -4.14
N GLN A 24 -14.47 -2.72 -2.95
CA GLN A 24 -14.08 -3.56 -1.81
C GLN A 24 -15.21 -4.52 -1.42
N LYS A 25 -16.46 -4.06 -1.42
CA LYS A 25 -17.63 -4.91 -1.16
C LYS A 25 -17.77 -6.01 -2.21
N ALA A 26 -17.58 -5.70 -3.49
CA ALA A 26 -17.63 -6.72 -4.54
C ALA A 26 -16.53 -7.78 -4.33
N VAL A 27 -15.30 -7.39 -3.99
CA VAL A 27 -14.20 -8.32 -3.69
C VAL A 27 -14.57 -9.27 -2.54
N ALA A 28 -15.17 -8.74 -1.47
CA ALA A 28 -15.59 -9.51 -0.31
C ALA A 28 -16.78 -10.44 -0.63
N ASP A 29 -17.83 -9.93 -1.27
CA ASP A 29 -19.05 -10.67 -1.60
C ASP A 29 -18.76 -11.83 -2.57
N HIS A 30 -17.82 -11.63 -3.49
CA HIS A 30 -17.37 -12.66 -4.43
C HIS A 30 -16.28 -13.60 -3.87
N VAL A 31 -15.86 -13.40 -2.61
CA VAL A 31 -14.85 -14.22 -1.92
C VAL A 31 -13.57 -14.38 -2.77
N LEU A 32 -13.13 -13.29 -3.41
CA LEU A 32 -11.97 -13.33 -4.30
C LEU A 32 -10.64 -13.46 -3.54
N VAL A 33 -10.62 -13.07 -2.26
CA VAL A 33 -9.44 -13.07 -1.39
C VAL A 33 -9.83 -13.52 0.01
N ALA A 34 -9.03 -14.41 0.60
CA ALA A 34 -9.14 -14.81 2.00
C ALA A 34 -7.97 -14.21 2.81
N PRO A 35 -8.19 -13.11 3.57
CA PRO A 35 -7.12 -12.50 4.35
C PRO A 35 -6.79 -13.38 5.57
N LEU A 36 -5.63 -14.02 5.56
CA LEU A 36 -5.19 -14.91 6.65
C LEU A 36 -4.30 -14.20 7.66
N HIS A 37 -3.35 -13.39 7.17
CA HIS A 37 -2.41 -12.65 8.01
C HIS A 37 -1.96 -11.37 7.31
N GLN A 38 -1.64 -10.35 8.10
CA GLN A 38 -0.89 -9.20 7.62
C GLN A 38 0.60 -9.57 7.63
N GLN A 39 1.22 -9.66 6.47
CA GLN A 39 2.64 -9.98 6.37
C GLN A 39 3.48 -8.84 6.97
N ALA A 40 4.33 -9.18 7.94
CA ALA A 40 5.36 -8.28 8.45
C ALA A 40 6.57 -8.29 7.52
N PHE A 41 7.29 -7.17 7.47
CA PHE A 41 8.54 -7.06 6.72
C PHE A 41 9.74 -7.21 7.64
N ILE A 42 10.62 -8.14 7.29
CA ILE A 42 11.86 -8.41 8.03
C ILE A 42 13.01 -8.02 7.11
N TRP A 43 13.74 -6.96 7.47
CA TRP A 43 14.86 -6.46 6.68
C TRP A 43 16.19 -6.80 7.33
N GLY A 44 17.14 -7.28 6.52
CA GLY A 44 18.54 -7.36 6.92
C GLY A 44 19.23 -6.02 6.68
N VAL A 45 19.78 -5.40 7.74
CA VAL A 45 20.51 -4.13 7.63
C VAL A 45 21.99 -4.37 7.93
N ASN A 46 22.86 -4.00 7.00
CA ASN A 46 24.30 -4.17 7.16
C ASN A 46 24.89 -3.12 8.13
N ALA A 47 25.95 -3.48 8.85
CA ALA A 47 26.64 -2.57 9.78
C ALA A 47 27.23 -1.31 9.11
N ARG A 48 27.35 -1.22 7.78
CA ARG A 48 27.76 -0.02 7.03
C ARG A 48 26.61 0.92 6.67
N VAL A 49 25.37 0.54 6.98
CA VAL A 49 24.19 1.38 6.74
C VAL A 49 23.91 2.19 8.00
N GLU A 50 23.80 3.50 7.86
CA GLU A 50 23.41 4.42 8.93
C GLU A 50 21.88 4.55 8.99
N GLN A 51 21.24 4.81 7.85
CA GLN A 51 19.80 4.91 7.69
C GLN A 51 19.35 3.96 6.57
N PRO A 52 18.66 2.85 6.87
CA PRO A 52 18.32 1.85 5.85
C PRO A 52 17.19 2.26 4.90
N ALA A 53 16.47 3.34 5.19
CA ALA A 53 15.22 3.76 4.53
C ALA A 53 14.10 2.70 4.47
N ALA A 54 14.30 1.51 5.04
CA ALA A 54 13.26 0.53 5.24
C ALA A 54 12.37 0.95 6.42
N GLY A 55 11.05 1.00 6.21
CA GLY A 55 10.09 1.38 7.25
C GLY A 55 9.89 2.89 7.46
N LEU A 56 10.46 3.75 6.61
CA LEU A 56 10.18 5.19 6.65
C LEU A 56 8.79 5.54 6.10
N ILE A 57 8.24 4.72 5.20
CA ILE A 57 6.87 4.81 4.72
C ILE A 57 6.05 3.70 5.37
N GLU A 58 5.03 4.06 6.14
CA GLU A 58 4.16 3.09 6.81
C GLU A 58 3.47 2.17 5.79
N GLY A 59 3.55 0.86 6.03
CA GLY A 59 2.96 -0.15 5.15
C GLY A 59 3.71 -0.36 3.82
N TYR A 60 4.83 0.33 3.58
CA TYR A 60 5.63 0.11 2.38
C TYR A 60 6.61 -1.07 2.59
N PRO A 61 6.47 -2.17 1.83
CA PRO A 61 7.30 -3.38 1.98
C PRO A 61 8.78 -3.20 1.70
N TYR A 62 9.10 -2.20 0.89
CA TYR A 62 10.43 -2.03 0.31
C TYR A 62 11.18 -0.87 0.95
N VAL A 63 12.43 -0.71 0.55
CA VAL A 63 13.27 0.41 0.98
C VAL A 63 12.81 1.67 0.26
N GLY A 64 12.53 2.73 1.01
CA GLY A 64 12.18 4.04 0.46
C GLY A 64 11.77 5.05 1.53
N PRO A 65 11.98 6.37 1.30
CA PRO A 65 12.50 6.98 0.08
C PRO A 65 14.00 6.74 -0.13
N ALA A 66 14.47 6.68 -1.39
CA ALA A 66 15.86 6.33 -1.71
C ALA A 66 16.84 7.44 -1.29
N GLU A 67 16.38 8.68 -1.35
CA GLU A 67 17.08 9.89 -0.94
C GLU A 67 17.40 9.94 0.55
N ASP A 68 16.64 9.22 1.37
CA ASP A 68 16.82 9.16 2.82
C ASP A 68 17.75 8.00 3.26
N LEU A 69 18.17 7.14 2.33
CA LEU A 69 19.12 6.07 2.62
C LEU A 69 20.50 6.67 2.86
N LYS A 70 21.15 6.27 3.96
CA LYS A 70 22.50 6.73 4.34
C LYS A 70 23.42 5.57 4.65
N LEU A 71 24.65 5.68 4.16
CA LEU A 71 25.76 4.83 4.56
C LEU A 71 26.60 5.57 5.59
N LYS A 72 27.32 4.80 6.42
CA LYS A 72 28.30 5.32 7.37
C LYS A 72 29.52 5.92 6.67
#